data_AF-A0A3Q3AQI0-F1
#
_entry.id   AF-A0A3Q3AQI0-F1
#
_cell.length_a   1.000
_cell.length_b   1.000
_cell.length_c   1.000
_cell.angle_alpha   90.00
_cell.angle_beta   90.00
_cell.angle_gamma   90.00
#
_symmetry.space_group_name_H-M   'P 1'
#
loop_
_entity.id
_entity.type
_entity.pdbx_description
1 polymer ?
#
loop_
_entity_poly.entity_id
_entity_poly.type
_entity_poly.pdbx_seq_one_letter_code
_entity_poly.pdbx_strand_id
1 'polypeptide(L)'
;MDNGPVLRRRTGAGTVRHVLLAAVFFVCSSQLLAVEANSWWSLGLTPIQRPEMYIIGAQPLCSQLPGLSQSQRKLCQLYQDHMTYIGDGAKTGIKECQYQFRQRRWNCSTVDNTSVFGRVMHIGSREAAFTYAISAAGVVNAISRACREGELSTCGCSRAVRPRELPRDWLWGGCGDNVHYGYRFAREFVDAREREKNYPRGSREHARTLMNLHNNEAGRQAVYKLADVSCKCHGVSGSCSLKTCWFQLADFRRVGEFLKEKYDSAAAMRIGRKGKLELIDKRFNNPTAEDMVYIDSSPDYCLRNETTGSLGTHGRLCNKTSEGMDGCELMCCGRGYDQFKTYKHERCHCKFHWCCYVKCKRCTSLVDQFVCK
;
A
#
# COMPACT_ATOMS: atom_id res chain seq x y z
N MET A 1 27.91 61.86 70.75
CA MET A 1 29.14 61.12 71.11
C MET A 1 28.87 59.67 70.79
N ASP A 2 28.95 59.28 69.52
CA ASP A 2 30.16 59.04 68.73
C ASP A 2 30.79 57.67 69.03
N ASN A 3 30.56 56.70 68.13
CA ASN A 3 31.55 55.85 67.45
C ASN A 3 30.96 54.51 66.98
N GLY A 4 31.20 54.18 65.69
CA GLY A 4 30.78 52.94 65.00
C GLY A 4 31.49 51.66 65.49
N PRO A 5 31.32 50.50 64.83
CA PRO A 5 32.17 50.24 63.65
C PRO A 5 31.63 49.29 62.54
N VAL A 6 32.06 49.60 61.30
CA VAL A 6 32.80 48.76 60.31
C VAL A 6 32.32 47.33 59.96
N LEU A 7 32.07 47.18 58.64
CA LEU A 7 32.00 45.95 57.85
C LEU A 7 33.21 45.02 58.01
N ARG A 8 32.96 43.70 58.13
CA ARG A 8 33.96 42.65 57.81
C ARG A 8 33.35 41.57 56.90
N ARG A 9 33.87 41.48 55.68
CA ARG A 9 33.70 40.35 54.75
C ARG A 9 34.27 39.08 55.35
N ARG A 10 33.52 37.97 55.27
CA ARG A 10 34.07 36.60 55.25
C ARG A 10 33.48 35.86 54.06
N THR A 11 34.39 35.35 53.24
CA THR A 11 34.22 34.52 52.06
C THR A 11 33.60 33.16 52.40
N GLY A 12 32.49 32.81 51.76
CA GLY A 12 31.93 31.47 51.74
C GLY A 12 31.98 30.91 50.33
N ALA A 13 32.96 30.03 50.09
CA ALA A 13 33.02 29.19 48.92
C ALA A 13 31.88 28.15 48.98
N GLY A 14 31.20 27.93 47.87
CA GLY A 14 30.32 26.78 47.70
C GLY A 14 29.01 27.12 47.03
N THR A 15 28.95 26.93 45.70
CA THR A 15 27.77 26.48 44.91
C THR A 15 27.98 26.67 43.40
N VAL A 16 29.13 26.26 42.84
CA VAL A 16 29.33 26.26 41.37
C VAL A 16 29.45 24.84 40.79
N ARG A 17 29.29 23.79 41.63
CA ARG A 17 29.47 22.40 41.19
C ARG A 17 28.19 21.63 40.87
N HIS A 18 27.00 22.21 41.08
CA HIS A 18 25.72 21.52 40.84
C HIS A 18 24.93 22.02 39.62
N VAL A 19 25.32 23.14 39.00
CA VAL A 19 24.62 23.65 37.81
C VAL A 19 25.15 23.03 36.52
N LEU A 20 26.41 22.60 36.49
CA LEU A 20 27.01 21.97 35.30
C LEU A 20 26.60 20.50 35.10
N LEU A 21 26.17 19.80 36.16
CA LEU A 21 25.67 18.41 36.05
C LEU A 21 24.21 18.34 35.57
N ALA A 22 23.40 19.37 35.82
CA ALA A 22 22.02 19.44 35.32
C ALA A 22 21.96 19.80 33.82
N ALA A 23 22.93 20.56 33.32
CA ALA A 23 23.00 20.92 31.90
C ALA A 23 23.48 19.77 30.99
N VAL A 24 24.29 18.84 31.51
CA VAL A 24 24.78 17.68 30.72
C VAL A 24 23.71 16.59 30.59
N PHE A 25 22.78 16.48 31.54
CA PHE A 25 21.65 15.55 31.44
C PHE A 25 20.49 16.03 30.56
N PHE A 26 20.44 17.32 30.18
CA PHE A 26 19.42 17.86 29.29
C PHE A 26 19.80 17.90 27.80
N VAL A 27 21.03 17.50 27.45
CA VAL A 27 21.54 17.48 26.06
C VAL A 27 21.46 16.08 25.42
N CYS A 28 21.01 15.05 26.14
CA CYS A 28 20.86 13.67 25.60
C CYS A 28 19.41 13.15 25.60
N SER A 29 18.45 14.05 25.38
CA SER A 29 17.06 13.70 25.09
C SER A 29 16.57 14.30 23.76
N SER A 30 17.49 14.76 22.90
CA SER A 30 17.27 14.75 21.46
C SER A 30 17.61 13.36 20.92
N GLN A 31 16.94 12.34 21.45
CA GLN A 31 16.56 11.26 20.57
C GLN A 31 15.74 11.96 19.48
N LEU A 32 16.36 12.18 18.32
CA LEU A 32 15.65 12.12 17.06
C LEU A 32 14.59 11.05 17.28
N LEU A 33 13.32 11.46 17.33
CA LEU A 33 12.24 10.56 17.00
C LEU A 33 12.52 10.19 15.55
N ALA A 34 13.42 9.22 15.37
CA ALA A 34 13.44 8.37 14.20
C ALA A 34 12.09 7.69 14.26
N VAL A 35 11.09 8.38 13.70
CA VAL A 35 9.80 7.80 13.36
C VAL A 35 10.17 6.48 12.70
N GLU A 36 9.75 5.36 13.29
CA GLU A 36 9.97 4.02 12.75
C GLU A 36 9.24 3.93 11.40
N ALA A 37 9.85 4.51 10.38
CA ALA A 37 9.37 4.57 9.01
C ALA A 37 9.69 3.24 8.30
N ASN A 38 9.65 2.13 9.03
CA ASN A 38 9.82 0.80 8.50
C ASN A 38 8.42 0.19 8.43
N SER A 39 7.97 -0.17 7.23
CA SER A 39 6.67 -0.82 6.99
C SER A 39 6.87 -2.17 6.31
N TRP A 40 5.98 -3.13 6.57
CA TRP A 40 6.00 -4.44 5.93
C TRP A 40 5.85 -4.34 4.39
N TRP A 41 5.36 -3.20 3.86
CA TRP A 41 5.36 -2.93 2.42
C TRP A 41 6.75 -3.01 1.78
N SER A 42 7.82 -2.77 2.55
CA SER A 42 9.21 -2.86 2.08
C SER A 42 9.56 -4.24 1.50
N LEU A 43 8.86 -5.29 1.95
CA LEU A 43 8.97 -6.64 1.40
C LEU A 43 8.62 -6.72 -0.10
N GLY A 44 7.89 -5.75 -0.64
CA GLY A 44 7.60 -5.66 -2.07
C GLY A 44 8.74 -5.09 -2.92
N LEU A 45 9.72 -4.45 -2.30
CA LEU A 45 10.87 -3.83 -2.95
C LEU A 45 12.16 -4.64 -2.75
N THR A 46 12.26 -5.39 -1.67
CA THR A 46 13.41 -6.25 -1.36
C THR A 46 13.09 -7.72 -1.65
N PRO A 47 13.83 -8.39 -2.55
CA PRO A 47 13.61 -9.82 -2.80
C PRO A 47 13.97 -10.61 -1.55
N ILE A 48 13.01 -11.43 -1.07
CA ILE A 48 13.22 -12.32 0.07
C ILE A 48 14.02 -13.52 -0.43
N GLN A 49 15.33 -13.52 -0.16
CA GLN A 49 16.19 -14.68 -0.43
C GLN A 49 15.93 -15.75 0.62
N ARG A 50 15.49 -16.94 0.18
CA ARG A 50 15.53 -18.14 1.03
C ARG A 50 16.97 -18.66 0.98
N PRO A 51 17.75 -18.62 2.07
CA PRO A 51 19.01 -19.35 2.08
C PRO A 51 18.66 -20.85 2.00
N GLU A 52 19.13 -21.53 0.95
CA GLU A 52 18.89 -22.97 0.72
C GLU A 52 19.62 -23.89 1.72
N MET A 53 20.24 -23.35 2.77
CA MET A 53 20.93 -24.15 3.78
C MET A 53 20.77 -23.58 5.18
N TYR A 54 20.38 -24.45 6.12
CA TYR A 54 20.47 -24.24 7.56
C TYR A 54 21.96 -24.23 7.97
N ILE A 55 22.63 -23.11 7.78
CA ILE A 55 23.96 -22.90 8.34
C ILE A 55 23.79 -22.58 9.83
N ILE A 56 24.42 -23.38 10.70
CA ILE A 56 24.51 -23.11 12.14
C ILE A 56 25.11 -21.71 12.33
N GLY A 57 24.31 -20.76 12.84
CA GLY A 57 24.70 -19.35 13.00
C GLY A 57 23.99 -18.37 12.05
N ALA A 58 23.17 -18.83 11.10
CA ALA A 58 22.31 -17.94 10.30
C ALA A 58 21.24 -17.29 11.19
N GLN A 59 21.14 -15.95 11.15
CA GLN A 59 20.05 -15.26 11.86
C GLN A 59 18.69 -15.70 11.32
N PRO A 60 17.66 -15.92 12.17
CA PRO A 60 16.36 -16.38 11.73
C PRO A 60 15.76 -15.40 10.72
N LEU A 61 15.27 -15.88 9.57
CA LEU A 61 14.73 -15.08 8.45
C LEU A 61 13.90 -13.86 8.93
N CYS A 62 12.99 -14.08 9.86
CA CYS A 62 12.07 -13.07 10.40
C CYS A 62 12.73 -11.93 11.20
N SER A 63 13.95 -12.11 11.73
CA SER A 63 14.69 -11.01 12.36
C SER A 63 15.28 -10.06 11.31
N GLN A 64 15.68 -10.61 10.16
CA GLN A 64 16.32 -9.88 9.07
C GLN A 64 15.32 -9.10 8.21
N LEU A 65 14.06 -9.52 8.16
CA LEU A 65 13.03 -8.83 7.38
C LEU A 65 12.74 -7.43 7.95
N PRO A 66 13.02 -6.35 7.18
CA PRO A 66 12.77 -4.99 7.64
C PRO A 66 11.26 -4.70 7.70
N GLY A 67 10.86 -3.75 8.55
CA GLY A 67 9.49 -3.23 8.55
C GLY A 67 8.41 -4.08 9.21
N LEU A 68 8.73 -5.30 9.67
CA LEU A 68 7.79 -6.11 10.45
C LEU A 68 7.62 -5.57 11.87
N SER A 69 6.36 -5.38 12.28
CA SER A 69 6.00 -5.11 13.68
C SER A 69 6.27 -6.33 14.58
N GLN A 70 6.22 -6.16 15.90
CA GLN A 70 6.45 -7.29 16.82
C GLN A 70 5.43 -8.42 16.60
N SER A 71 4.17 -8.06 16.37
CA SER A 71 3.08 -9.00 16.09
C SER A 71 3.26 -9.70 14.74
N GLN A 72 3.70 -8.97 13.71
CA GLN A 72 3.99 -9.54 12.39
C GLN A 72 5.20 -10.48 12.41
N ARG A 73 6.22 -10.20 13.24
CA ARG A 73 7.37 -11.11 13.41
C ARG A 73 6.97 -12.44 14.02
N LYS A 74 6.03 -12.45 14.97
CA LYS A 74 5.47 -13.70 15.52
C LYS A 74 4.75 -14.51 14.44
N LEU A 75 3.95 -13.84 13.60
CA LEU A 75 3.30 -14.50 12.45
C LEU A 75 4.30 -15.03 11.43
N CYS A 76 5.35 -14.26 11.13
CA CYS A 76 6.45 -14.71 10.26
C CYS A 76 7.10 -15.99 10.78
N GLN A 77 7.34 -16.09 12.09
CA GLN A 77 7.95 -17.29 12.69
C GLN A 77 7.07 -18.54 12.50
N LEU A 78 5.75 -18.38 12.52
CA LEU A 78 4.78 -19.46 12.30
C LEU A 78 4.56 -19.79 10.82
N TYR A 79 4.65 -18.79 9.94
CA TYR A 79 4.29 -18.87 8.52
C TYR A 79 5.45 -18.40 7.63
N GLN A 80 6.64 -18.98 7.80
CA GLN A 80 7.85 -18.55 7.10
C GLN A 80 7.72 -18.68 5.58
N ASP A 81 7.07 -19.74 5.09
CA ASP A 81 6.79 -20.00 3.68
C ASP A 81 5.86 -18.95 3.04
N HIS A 82 5.08 -18.22 3.85
CA HIS A 82 4.17 -17.16 3.37
C HIS A 82 4.90 -15.86 3.05
N MET A 83 6.06 -15.61 3.65
CA MET A 83 6.71 -14.29 3.59
C MET A 83 7.07 -13.87 2.16
N THR A 84 7.54 -14.80 1.33
CA THR A 84 7.81 -14.55 -0.10
C THR A 84 6.56 -14.02 -0.81
N TYR A 85 5.42 -14.68 -0.61
CA TYR A 85 4.15 -14.33 -1.24
C TYR A 85 3.50 -13.06 -0.65
N ILE A 86 3.76 -12.75 0.62
CA ILE A 86 3.41 -11.43 1.20
C ILE A 86 4.19 -10.32 0.48
N GLY A 87 5.49 -10.53 0.24
CA GLY A 87 6.32 -9.61 -0.54
C GLY A 87 5.80 -9.44 -1.97
N ASP A 88 5.48 -10.54 -2.67
CA ASP A 88 4.90 -10.48 -4.02
C ASP A 88 3.54 -9.78 -4.03
N GLY A 89 2.71 -10.00 -3.01
CA GLY A 89 1.44 -9.30 -2.82
C GLY A 89 1.63 -7.79 -2.63
N ALA A 90 2.57 -7.39 -1.77
CA ALA A 90 2.93 -5.98 -1.57
C ALA A 90 3.42 -5.34 -2.88
N LYS A 91 4.32 -6.02 -3.58
CA LYS A 91 4.87 -5.57 -4.88
C LYS A 91 3.77 -5.39 -5.92
N THR A 92 2.84 -6.33 -5.99
CA THR A 92 1.70 -6.29 -6.89
C THR A 92 0.78 -5.10 -6.56
N GLY A 93 0.50 -4.88 -5.28
CA GLY A 93 -0.27 -3.71 -4.82
C GLY A 93 0.41 -2.37 -5.14
N ILE A 94 1.73 -2.26 -4.92
CA ILE A 94 2.51 -1.04 -5.25
C ILE A 94 2.45 -0.74 -6.74
N LYS A 95 2.72 -1.75 -7.59
CA LYS A 95 2.70 -1.58 -9.06
C LYS A 95 1.33 -1.16 -9.56
N GLU A 96 0.28 -1.76 -9.01
CA GLU A 96 -1.09 -1.41 -9.41
C GLU A 96 -1.47 0.00 -8.92
N CYS A 97 -1.04 0.39 -7.73
CA CYS A 97 -1.20 1.76 -7.25
C CYS A 97 -0.52 2.78 -8.17
N GLN A 98 0.73 2.54 -8.55
CA GLN A 98 1.46 3.36 -9.52
C GLN A 98 0.73 3.40 -10.87
N TYR A 99 0.20 2.27 -11.32
CA TYR A 99 -0.58 2.21 -12.54
C TYR A 99 -1.84 3.09 -12.45
N GLN A 100 -2.65 2.92 -11.41
CA GLN A 100 -3.91 3.66 -11.23
C GLN A 100 -3.70 5.17 -11.06
N PHE A 101 -2.57 5.59 -10.48
CA PHE A 101 -2.28 6.99 -10.17
C PHE A 101 -1.27 7.65 -11.14
N ARG A 102 -0.79 6.97 -12.19
CA ARG A 102 0.20 7.49 -13.15
C ARG A 102 -0.12 8.87 -13.73
N GLN A 103 -1.42 9.17 -13.84
CA GLN A 103 -1.99 10.41 -14.40
C GLN A 103 -2.56 11.38 -13.35
N ARG A 104 -2.33 11.13 -12.05
CA ARG A 104 -2.73 12.02 -10.94
C ARG A 104 -1.51 12.77 -10.40
N ARG A 105 -1.70 13.92 -9.73
CA ARG A 105 -0.60 14.73 -9.13
C ARG A 105 0.24 13.93 -8.13
N TRP A 106 -0.42 13.18 -7.26
CA TRP A 106 0.21 12.09 -6.52
C TRP A 106 0.14 10.82 -7.37
N ASN A 107 1.27 10.27 -7.75
CA ASN A 107 1.38 9.14 -8.70
C ASN A 107 1.73 7.80 -8.02
N CYS A 108 1.59 7.73 -6.69
CA CYS A 108 1.97 6.55 -5.90
C CYS A 108 3.45 6.13 -6.07
N SER A 109 4.34 7.07 -6.40
CA SER A 109 5.78 6.81 -6.45
C SER A 109 6.30 6.37 -5.09
N THR A 110 7.17 5.36 -5.09
CA THR A 110 7.87 4.93 -3.88
C THR A 110 9.00 5.91 -3.57
N VAL A 111 9.05 6.39 -2.32
CA VAL A 111 9.98 7.46 -1.91
C VAL A 111 11.29 6.90 -1.34
N ASP A 112 11.20 5.76 -0.65
CA ASP A 112 12.33 5.01 -0.08
C ASP A 112 12.05 3.49 -0.08
N ASN A 113 13.05 2.68 0.24
CA ASN A 113 12.90 1.22 0.34
C ASN A 113 12.34 0.74 1.70
N THR A 114 12.17 1.63 2.69
CA THR A 114 11.87 1.27 4.08
C THR A 114 10.41 1.53 4.47
N SER A 115 9.92 2.74 4.20
CA SER A 115 8.54 3.17 4.37
C SER A 115 7.71 2.92 3.12
N VAL A 116 8.37 2.77 1.95
CA VAL A 116 7.81 2.57 0.60
C VAL A 116 7.02 3.77 0.12
N PHE A 117 5.96 4.16 0.82
CA PHE A 117 5.07 5.27 0.47
C PHE A 117 5.37 6.57 1.23
N GLY A 118 6.41 6.61 2.07
CA GLY A 118 6.89 7.84 2.70
C GLY A 118 5.93 8.44 3.73
N ARG A 119 6.10 9.75 3.95
CA ARG A 119 5.32 10.52 4.93
C ARG A 119 3.85 10.76 4.56
N VAL A 120 3.49 10.55 3.29
CA VAL A 120 2.09 10.59 2.85
C VAL A 120 1.24 9.61 3.65
N MET A 121 1.84 8.51 4.14
CA MET A 121 1.19 7.52 4.99
C MET A 121 0.96 7.95 6.43
N HIS A 122 1.50 9.08 6.88
CA HIS A 122 1.16 9.64 8.19
C HIS A 122 -0.12 10.47 8.17
N ILE A 123 -0.53 10.93 6.98
CA ILE A 123 -1.76 11.69 6.78
C ILE A 123 -2.89 10.70 6.49
N GLY A 124 -4.02 10.86 7.18
CA GLY A 124 -5.22 10.05 6.97
C GLY A 124 -5.99 10.45 5.70
N SER A 125 -5.30 10.63 4.58
CA SER A 125 -5.87 11.12 3.32
C SER A 125 -6.53 10.00 2.49
N ARG A 126 -7.18 10.39 1.39
CA ARG A 126 -7.75 9.44 0.41
C ARG A 126 -6.68 8.55 -0.22
N GLU A 127 -5.50 9.10 -0.49
CA GLU A 127 -4.37 8.37 -1.06
C GLU A 127 -3.89 7.29 -0.10
N ALA A 128 -3.79 7.63 1.20
CA ALA A 128 -3.51 6.65 2.22
C ALA A 128 -4.60 5.57 2.29
N ALA A 129 -5.88 5.93 2.24
CA ALA A 129 -6.97 4.95 2.21
C ALA A 129 -6.80 3.91 1.08
N PHE A 130 -6.50 4.39 -0.14
CA PHE A 130 -6.28 3.52 -1.29
C PHE A 130 -5.06 2.60 -1.12
N THR A 131 -3.94 3.13 -0.63
CA THR A 131 -2.71 2.32 -0.44
C THR A 131 -2.91 1.18 0.57
N TYR A 132 -3.62 1.41 1.68
CA TYR A 132 -3.99 0.36 2.63
C TYR A 132 -4.87 -0.71 1.96
N ALA A 133 -5.90 -0.28 1.23
CA ALA A 133 -6.80 -1.18 0.52
C ALA A 133 -6.10 -2.03 -0.55
N ILE A 134 -5.36 -1.42 -1.48
CA ILE A 134 -4.70 -2.15 -2.57
C ILE A 134 -3.58 -3.06 -2.06
N SER A 135 -2.92 -2.71 -0.96
CA SER A 135 -1.89 -3.56 -0.35
C SER A 135 -2.50 -4.79 0.32
N ALA A 136 -3.60 -4.62 1.07
CA ALA A 136 -4.33 -5.73 1.65
C ALA A 136 -4.89 -6.65 0.55
N ALA A 137 -5.45 -6.08 -0.51
CA ALA A 137 -5.90 -6.80 -1.69
C ALA A 137 -4.76 -7.60 -2.35
N GLY A 138 -3.58 -7.00 -2.50
CA GLY A 138 -2.39 -7.65 -3.06
C GLY A 138 -1.98 -8.90 -2.28
N VAL A 139 -1.98 -8.84 -0.94
CA VAL A 139 -1.68 -10.00 -0.09
C VAL A 139 -2.73 -11.10 -0.22
N VAL A 140 -4.03 -10.76 -0.25
CA VAL A 140 -5.08 -11.77 -0.49
C VAL A 140 -4.86 -12.45 -1.83
N ASN A 141 -4.61 -11.68 -2.90
CA ASN A 141 -4.43 -12.21 -4.24
C ASN A 141 -3.24 -13.18 -4.31
N ALA A 142 -2.07 -12.77 -3.81
CA ALA A 142 -0.84 -13.56 -3.86
C ALA A 142 -0.94 -14.85 -3.02
N ILE A 143 -1.42 -14.75 -1.77
CA ILE A 143 -1.53 -15.92 -0.88
C ILE A 143 -2.55 -16.92 -1.41
N SER A 144 -3.71 -16.45 -1.88
CA SER A 144 -4.74 -17.34 -2.43
C SER A 144 -4.29 -18.10 -3.66
N ARG A 145 -3.45 -17.48 -4.51
CA ARG A 145 -2.84 -18.12 -5.68
C ARG A 145 -1.74 -19.11 -5.29
N ALA A 146 -0.88 -18.75 -4.34
CA ALA A 146 0.15 -19.64 -3.81
C ALA A 146 -0.46 -20.93 -3.19
N CYS A 147 -1.60 -20.81 -2.50
CA CYS A 147 -2.36 -21.97 -2.02
C CYS A 147 -2.82 -22.89 -3.15
N ARG A 148 -3.28 -22.33 -4.28
CA ARG A 148 -3.71 -23.11 -5.45
C ARG A 148 -2.54 -23.83 -6.12
N GLU A 149 -1.38 -23.20 -6.12
CA GLU A 149 -0.14 -23.73 -6.73
C GLU A 149 0.55 -24.77 -5.84
N GLY A 150 0.13 -24.94 -4.59
CA GLY A 150 0.70 -25.91 -3.65
C GLY A 150 2.00 -25.44 -3.01
N GLU A 151 2.27 -24.13 -3.07
CA GLU A 151 3.51 -23.49 -2.61
C GLU A 151 3.54 -23.22 -1.10
N LEU A 152 2.38 -23.34 -0.45
CA LEU A 152 2.18 -23.08 0.96
C LEU A 152 1.75 -24.36 1.68
N SER A 153 2.45 -24.69 2.76
CA SER A 153 2.24 -25.94 3.50
C SER A 153 0.90 -26.03 4.24
N THR A 154 0.33 -24.88 4.61
CA THR A 154 -0.85 -24.78 5.49
C THR A 154 -2.17 -24.64 4.74
N CYS A 155 -2.14 -24.58 3.41
CA CYS A 155 -3.32 -24.47 2.58
C CYS A 155 -3.18 -25.29 1.29
N GLY A 156 -4.27 -25.38 0.54
CA GLY A 156 -4.31 -26.00 -0.78
C GLY A 156 -5.40 -25.35 -1.62
N CYS A 157 -5.90 -26.09 -2.63
CA CYS A 157 -6.98 -25.64 -3.50
C CYS A 157 -8.21 -25.14 -2.74
N SER A 158 -8.97 -24.24 -3.38
CA SER A 158 -10.25 -23.75 -2.87
C SER A 158 -11.21 -24.88 -2.52
N ARG A 159 -11.87 -24.76 -1.36
CA ARG A 159 -12.99 -25.62 -0.95
C ARG A 159 -14.34 -24.93 -1.18
N ALA A 160 -14.40 -23.95 -2.09
CA ALA A 160 -15.62 -23.24 -2.43
C ALA A 160 -16.68 -24.23 -2.92
N VAL A 161 -17.90 -24.06 -2.39
CA VAL A 161 -19.05 -24.87 -2.81
C VAL A 161 -19.47 -24.43 -4.20
N ARG A 162 -19.97 -25.38 -4.99
CA ARG A 162 -20.57 -25.12 -6.30
C ARG A 162 -21.67 -24.04 -6.18
N PRO A 163 -21.57 -22.93 -6.94
CA PRO A 163 -22.63 -21.92 -6.98
C PRO A 163 -23.94 -22.51 -7.50
N ARG A 164 -25.07 -22.05 -6.94
CA ARG A 164 -26.41 -22.58 -7.27
C ARG A 164 -26.83 -22.21 -8.69
N GLU A 165 -26.34 -21.09 -9.17
CA GLU A 165 -26.61 -20.53 -10.49
C GLU A 165 -25.83 -21.26 -11.60
N LEU A 166 -24.86 -22.12 -11.24
CA LEU A 166 -24.01 -22.81 -12.21
C LEU A 166 -24.78 -23.92 -12.94
N PRO A 167 -24.88 -23.90 -14.29
CA PRO A 167 -25.62 -24.89 -15.07
C PRO A 167 -25.25 -26.32 -14.71
N ARG A 168 -26.25 -27.20 -14.50
CA ARG A 168 -26.07 -28.55 -13.93
C ARG A 168 -25.10 -29.42 -14.72
N ASP A 169 -25.08 -29.25 -16.03
CA ASP A 169 -24.20 -29.90 -17.01
C ASP A 169 -22.73 -29.48 -16.89
N TRP A 170 -22.44 -28.33 -16.25
CA TRP A 170 -21.06 -27.90 -16.00
C TRP A 170 -20.53 -28.59 -14.76
N LEU A 171 -19.36 -29.21 -14.88
CA LEU A 171 -18.71 -29.89 -13.76
C LEU A 171 -18.07 -28.85 -12.83
N TRP A 172 -18.27 -29.02 -11.53
CA TRP A 172 -17.55 -28.25 -10.51
C TRP A 172 -16.36 -29.06 -10.02
N GLY A 173 -15.14 -28.55 -10.23
CA GLY A 173 -13.93 -29.27 -9.89
C GLY A 173 -12.66 -28.59 -10.39
N GLY A 174 -11.53 -29.27 -10.24
CA GLY A 174 -10.21 -28.69 -10.47
C GLY A 174 -9.67 -27.97 -9.23
N CYS A 175 -8.56 -27.26 -9.39
CA CYS A 175 -7.90 -26.53 -8.31
C CYS A 175 -8.10 -25.03 -8.48
N GLY A 176 -9.07 -24.47 -7.75
CA GLY A 176 -9.35 -23.03 -7.71
C GLY A 176 -8.51 -22.26 -6.68
N ASP A 177 -8.47 -20.94 -6.81
CA ASP A 177 -7.77 -20.05 -5.88
C ASP A 177 -8.44 -20.07 -4.49
N ASN A 178 -7.65 -20.24 -3.43
CA ASN A 178 -8.18 -20.33 -2.07
C ASN A 178 -8.38 -18.93 -1.46
N VAL A 179 -9.37 -18.20 -1.99
CA VAL A 179 -9.65 -16.81 -1.60
C VAL A 179 -10.00 -16.68 -0.13
N HIS A 180 -10.72 -17.65 0.44
CA HIS A 180 -11.08 -17.63 1.86
C HIS A 180 -9.86 -17.75 2.79
N TYR A 181 -8.89 -18.61 2.45
CA TYR A 181 -7.64 -18.70 3.21
C TYR A 181 -6.85 -17.39 3.13
N GLY A 182 -6.59 -16.89 1.92
CA GLY A 182 -5.84 -15.65 1.71
C GLY A 182 -6.49 -14.45 2.38
N TYR A 183 -7.82 -14.36 2.35
CA TYR A 183 -8.60 -13.35 3.08
C TYR A 183 -8.29 -13.36 4.58
N ARG A 184 -8.43 -14.53 5.22
CA ARG A 184 -8.22 -14.69 6.67
C ARG A 184 -6.77 -14.39 7.04
N PHE A 185 -5.83 -14.96 6.30
CA PHE A 185 -4.41 -14.73 6.55
C PHE A 185 -4.03 -13.25 6.41
N ALA A 186 -4.47 -12.58 5.34
CA ALA A 186 -4.21 -11.16 5.12
C ALA A 186 -4.80 -10.30 6.25
N ARG A 187 -5.99 -10.66 6.78
CA ARG A 187 -6.56 -9.98 7.94
C ARG A 187 -5.65 -10.10 9.17
N GLU A 188 -5.17 -11.30 9.48
CA GLU A 188 -4.30 -11.49 10.65
C GLU A 188 -2.94 -10.77 10.48
N PHE A 189 -2.32 -10.86 9.30
CA PHE A 189 -0.99 -10.29 9.06
C PHE A 189 -0.97 -8.78 8.81
N VAL A 190 -1.85 -8.28 7.94
CA VAL A 190 -1.86 -6.87 7.53
C VAL A 190 -2.40 -5.98 8.66
N ASP A 191 -3.41 -6.45 9.40
CA ASP A 191 -3.99 -5.70 10.51
C ASP A 191 -3.16 -5.81 11.81
N ALA A 192 -2.20 -6.74 11.89
CA ALA A 192 -1.42 -6.99 13.11
C ALA A 192 -0.79 -5.72 13.69
N ARG A 193 -0.19 -4.86 12.84
CA ARG A 193 0.45 -3.62 13.29
C ARG A 193 -0.55 -2.63 13.87
N GLU A 194 -1.71 -2.50 13.23
CA GLU A 194 -2.76 -1.57 13.66
C GLU A 194 -3.41 -2.04 14.97
N ARG A 195 -3.44 -3.36 15.23
CA ARG A 195 -3.97 -3.97 16.46
C ARG A 195 -2.96 -4.04 17.62
N GLU A 196 -1.68 -3.83 17.35
CA GLU A 196 -0.61 -3.97 18.35
C GLU A 196 -0.65 -2.87 19.41
N LYS A 197 -1.03 -1.64 19.02
CA LYS A 197 -1.08 -0.48 19.92
C LYS A 197 -2.52 -0.13 20.27
N ASN A 198 -2.80 -0.03 21.57
CA ASN A 198 -4.08 0.43 22.09
C ASN A 198 -4.04 1.94 22.35
N TYR A 199 -4.54 2.72 21.39
CA TYR A 199 -4.67 4.17 21.55
C TYR A 199 -5.92 4.54 22.37
N PRO A 200 -5.89 5.64 23.15
CA PRO A 200 -7.05 6.12 23.90
C PRO A 200 -8.25 6.33 22.99
N ARG A 201 -9.45 5.88 23.44
CA ARG A 201 -10.69 6.07 22.67
C ARG A 201 -10.92 7.56 22.43
N GLY A 202 -11.25 7.91 21.18
CA GLY A 202 -11.47 9.31 20.78
C GLY A 202 -10.20 10.06 20.36
N SER A 203 -9.01 9.50 20.57
CA SER A 203 -7.76 10.11 20.09
C SER A 203 -7.66 10.09 18.55
N ARG A 204 -6.79 10.95 18.03
CA ARG A 204 -6.50 11.06 16.60
C ARG A 204 -5.89 9.77 16.06
N GLU A 205 -4.99 9.16 16.82
CA GLU A 205 -4.31 7.90 16.51
C GLU A 205 -5.28 6.72 16.53
N HIS A 206 -6.25 6.73 17.44
CA HIS A 206 -7.34 5.76 17.43
C HIS A 206 -8.19 5.87 16.16
N ALA A 207 -8.55 7.11 15.76
CA ALA A 207 -9.27 7.34 14.51
C ALA A 207 -8.49 6.84 13.29
N ARG A 208 -7.18 7.08 13.25
CA ARG A 208 -6.27 6.59 12.21
C ARG A 208 -6.25 5.07 12.15
N THR A 209 -6.15 4.41 13.28
CA THR A 209 -6.18 2.94 13.40
C THR A 209 -7.49 2.37 12.83
N LEU A 210 -8.64 2.96 13.21
CA LEU A 210 -9.95 2.55 12.70
C LEU A 210 -10.07 2.73 11.18
N MET A 211 -9.56 3.86 10.66
CA MET A 211 -9.53 4.14 9.22
C MET A 211 -8.70 3.10 8.47
N ASN A 212 -7.50 2.78 8.97
CA ASN A 212 -6.59 1.81 8.35
C ASN A 212 -7.21 0.41 8.31
N LEU A 213 -7.79 -0.05 9.43
CA LEU A 213 -8.47 -1.34 9.51
C LEU A 213 -9.67 -1.43 8.55
N HIS A 214 -10.46 -0.35 8.43
CA HIS A 214 -11.58 -0.29 7.50
C HIS A 214 -11.13 -0.38 6.04
N ASN A 215 -10.10 0.38 5.66
CA ASN A 215 -9.62 0.37 4.28
C ASN A 215 -8.90 -0.95 3.91
N ASN A 216 -8.20 -1.57 4.86
CA ASN A 216 -7.68 -2.93 4.67
C ASN A 216 -8.83 -3.92 4.39
N GLU A 217 -9.93 -3.80 5.13
CA GLU A 217 -11.12 -4.62 4.91
C GLU A 217 -11.72 -4.38 3.52
N ALA A 218 -11.88 -3.12 3.09
CA ALA A 218 -12.36 -2.80 1.74
C ALA A 218 -11.50 -3.44 0.65
N GLY A 219 -10.17 -3.43 0.82
CA GLY A 219 -9.24 -4.13 -0.06
C GLY A 219 -9.46 -5.64 -0.13
N ARG A 220 -9.58 -6.30 1.02
CA ARG A 220 -9.83 -7.76 1.08
C ARG A 220 -11.19 -8.12 0.49
N GLN A 221 -12.22 -7.33 0.79
CA GLN A 221 -13.58 -7.51 0.27
C GLN A 221 -13.63 -7.36 -1.25
N ALA A 222 -12.92 -6.39 -1.82
CA ALA A 222 -12.83 -6.21 -3.27
C ALA A 222 -12.32 -7.48 -3.98
N VAL A 223 -11.26 -8.11 -3.45
CA VAL A 223 -10.73 -9.36 -4.02
C VAL A 223 -11.72 -10.51 -3.87
N TYR A 224 -12.36 -10.63 -2.71
CA TYR A 224 -13.33 -11.69 -2.44
C TYR A 224 -14.56 -11.59 -3.35
N LYS A 225 -15.10 -10.37 -3.53
CA LYS A 225 -16.30 -10.10 -4.31
C LYS A 225 -16.07 -10.21 -5.81
N LEU A 226 -14.89 -9.83 -6.30
CA LEU A 226 -14.56 -9.90 -7.72
C LEU A 226 -14.10 -11.29 -8.16
N ALA A 227 -13.75 -12.18 -7.21
CA ALA A 227 -13.50 -13.57 -7.52
C ALA A 227 -14.78 -14.25 -8.02
N ASP A 228 -14.66 -15.04 -9.07
CA ASP A 228 -15.80 -15.57 -9.81
C ASP A 228 -15.50 -16.98 -10.35
N VAL A 229 -16.51 -17.62 -10.91
CA VAL A 229 -16.40 -18.91 -11.56
C VAL A 229 -15.65 -18.77 -12.89
N SER A 230 -14.52 -19.46 -12.99
CA SER A 230 -13.78 -19.64 -14.22
C SER A 230 -13.94 -21.07 -14.70
N CYS A 231 -13.91 -21.28 -16.02
CA CYS A 231 -14.18 -22.58 -16.60
C CYS A 231 -13.28 -22.88 -17.80
N LYS A 232 -12.99 -24.17 -18.00
CA LYS A 232 -12.29 -24.70 -19.17
C LYS A 232 -13.15 -25.69 -19.92
N CYS A 233 -13.10 -25.59 -21.24
CA CYS A 233 -13.79 -26.49 -22.15
C CYS A 233 -12.92 -27.70 -22.49
N HIS A 234 -13.54 -28.87 -22.49
CA HIS A 234 -12.95 -30.16 -22.79
C HIS A 234 -13.80 -30.82 -23.87
N GLY A 235 -13.48 -30.57 -25.14
CA GLY A 235 -14.21 -31.16 -26.25
C GLY A 235 -13.32 -31.31 -27.46
N VAL A 236 -13.72 -32.17 -28.40
CA VAL A 236 -13.00 -32.40 -29.65
C VAL A 236 -12.85 -31.05 -30.36
N SER A 237 -11.62 -30.75 -30.81
CA SER A 237 -11.26 -29.49 -31.46
C SER A 237 -11.57 -28.22 -30.65
N GLY A 238 -11.56 -28.30 -29.31
CA GLY A 238 -11.81 -27.15 -28.43
C GLY A 238 -13.28 -26.82 -28.21
N SER A 239 -14.20 -27.72 -28.58
CA SER A 239 -15.62 -27.56 -28.28
C SER A 239 -15.89 -27.60 -26.76
N CYS A 240 -16.99 -26.99 -26.33
CA CYS A 240 -17.41 -26.92 -24.92
C CYS A 240 -18.46 -27.98 -24.56
N SER A 241 -18.42 -29.16 -25.20
CA SER A 241 -19.35 -30.27 -24.92
C SER A 241 -19.23 -30.80 -23.49
N LEU A 242 -18.02 -30.75 -22.91
CA LEU A 242 -17.77 -30.91 -21.49
C LEU A 242 -17.05 -29.67 -20.98
N LYS A 243 -17.43 -29.21 -19.80
CA LYS A 243 -16.86 -28.00 -19.20
C LYS A 243 -16.65 -28.20 -17.71
N THR A 244 -15.46 -27.87 -17.24
CA THR A 244 -15.10 -27.94 -15.82
C THR A 244 -14.84 -26.53 -15.31
N CYS A 245 -15.43 -26.19 -14.17
CA CYS A 245 -15.38 -24.87 -13.57
C CYS A 245 -14.85 -24.93 -12.15
N TRP A 246 -14.14 -23.87 -11.75
CA TRP A 246 -13.60 -23.66 -10.41
C TRP A 246 -13.73 -22.20 -10.00
N PHE A 247 -13.55 -21.94 -8.71
CA PHE A 247 -13.49 -20.59 -8.18
C PHE A 247 -12.12 -19.97 -8.45
N GLN A 248 -12.07 -18.78 -9.05
CA GLN A 248 -10.82 -18.14 -9.46
C GLN A 248 -10.81 -16.65 -9.11
N LEU A 249 -9.63 -16.14 -8.76
CA LEU A 249 -9.41 -14.70 -8.60
C LEU A 249 -9.62 -13.97 -9.93
N ALA A 250 -10.20 -12.77 -9.87
CA ALA A 250 -10.16 -11.84 -10.99
C ALA A 250 -8.73 -11.40 -11.33
N ASP A 251 -8.56 -10.85 -12.53
CA ASP A 251 -7.35 -10.11 -12.87
C ASP A 251 -7.14 -8.96 -11.89
N PHE A 252 -5.90 -8.78 -11.40
CA PHE A 252 -5.62 -7.78 -10.38
C PHE A 252 -5.82 -6.35 -10.88
N ARG A 253 -5.74 -6.11 -12.20
CA ARG A 253 -6.12 -4.84 -12.81
C ARG A 253 -7.58 -4.48 -12.52
N ARG A 254 -8.49 -5.47 -12.63
CA ARG A 254 -9.92 -5.27 -12.34
C ARG A 254 -10.14 -4.92 -10.87
N VAL A 255 -9.36 -5.52 -9.97
CA VAL A 255 -9.37 -5.15 -8.53
C VAL A 255 -8.88 -3.71 -8.33
N GLY A 256 -7.78 -3.33 -8.99
CA GLY A 256 -7.24 -1.98 -8.97
C GLY A 256 -8.23 -0.93 -9.48
N GLU A 257 -8.92 -1.21 -10.58
CA GLU A 257 -9.97 -0.35 -11.17
C GLU A 257 -11.15 -0.19 -10.21
N PHE A 258 -11.66 -1.29 -9.65
CA PHE A 258 -12.75 -1.24 -8.67
C PHE A 258 -12.36 -0.41 -7.43
N LEU A 259 -11.17 -0.64 -6.87
CA LEU A 259 -10.68 0.15 -5.74
C LEU A 259 -10.45 1.61 -6.12
N LYS A 260 -10.11 1.90 -7.38
CA LYS A 260 -9.88 3.25 -7.87
C LYS A 260 -11.18 4.05 -7.99
N GLU A 261 -12.28 3.38 -8.34
CA GLU A 261 -13.64 3.93 -8.25
C GLU A 261 -14.02 4.24 -6.79
N LYS A 262 -13.77 3.29 -5.88
CA LYS A 262 -14.01 3.49 -4.44
C LYS A 262 -13.20 4.64 -3.84
N TYR A 263 -11.99 4.89 -4.35
CA TYR A 263 -11.19 6.05 -3.98
C TYR A 263 -11.84 7.37 -4.42
N ASP A 264 -12.39 7.44 -5.64
CA ASP A 264 -13.02 8.67 -6.14
C ASP A 264 -14.29 9.02 -5.33
N SER A 265 -14.98 8.00 -4.80
CA SER A 265 -16.17 8.14 -3.94
C SER A 265 -15.88 7.98 -2.43
N ALA A 266 -14.63 8.11 -1.99
CA ALA A 266 -14.26 7.87 -0.59
C ALA A 266 -14.95 8.85 0.37
N ALA A 267 -15.38 8.36 1.54
CA ALA A 267 -16.14 9.14 2.52
C ALA A 267 -15.23 9.81 3.56
N ALA A 268 -15.47 11.10 3.81
CA ALA A 268 -14.79 11.86 4.85
C ALA A 268 -15.40 11.56 6.22
N MET A 269 -14.57 11.09 7.15
CA MET A 269 -14.97 10.66 8.48
C MET A 269 -14.30 11.51 9.56
N ARG A 270 -14.94 11.58 10.73
CA ARG A 270 -14.37 12.18 11.94
C ARG A 270 -14.54 11.25 13.12
N ILE A 271 -13.75 11.45 14.17
CA ILE A 271 -13.92 10.68 15.40
C ILE A 271 -15.11 11.21 16.19
N GLY A 272 -16.09 10.35 16.45
CA GLY A 272 -17.26 10.63 17.25
C GLY A 272 -16.97 10.59 18.75
N ARG A 273 -17.89 11.14 19.55
CA ARG A 273 -17.77 11.17 21.03
C ARG A 273 -17.67 9.77 21.66
N LYS A 274 -18.26 8.77 21.00
CA LYS A 274 -18.22 7.36 21.42
C LYS A 274 -16.95 6.62 20.95
N GLY A 275 -15.99 7.32 20.34
CA GLY A 275 -14.76 6.73 19.80
C GLY A 275 -14.96 5.92 18.51
N LYS A 276 -16.09 6.09 17.81
CA LYS A 276 -16.35 5.49 16.49
C LYS A 276 -16.15 6.51 15.39
N LEU A 277 -15.79 6.05 14.18
CA LEU A 277 -15.79 6.91 13.00
C LEU A 277 -17.23 7.27 12.62
N GLU A 278 -17.47 8.56 12.42
CA GLU A 278 -18.76 9.12 12.02
C GLU A 278 -18.59 9.89 10.72
N LEU A 279 -19.56 9.74 9.80
CA LEU A 279 -19.58 10.47 8.55
C LEU A 279 -19.69 11.98 8.80
N ILE A 280 -18.87 12.77 8.10
CA ILE A 280 -18.88 14.23 8.22
C ILE A 280 -20.14 14.80 7.56
N ASP A 281 -20.42 14.40 6.31
CA ASP A 281 -21.59 14.87 5.57
C ASP A 281 -22.75 13.87 5.67
N LYS A 282 -23.71 14.19 6.54
CA LYS A 282 -24.87 13.34 6.84
C LYS A 282 -25.91 13.24 5.72
N ARG A 283 -25.73 13.97 4.60
CA ARG A 283 -26.63 13.86 3.44
C ARG A 283 -26.39 12.57 2.66
N PHE A 284 -25.22 11.96 2.82
CA PHE A 284 -24.88 10.69 2.18
C PHE A 284 -25.15 9.50 3.11
N ASN A 285 -25.29 8.32 2.51
CA ASN A 285 -25.40 7.07 3.24
C ASN A 285 -24.09 6.75 3.95
N ASN A 286 -24.19 6.02 5.07
CA ASN A 286 -23.00 5.54 5.78
C ASN A 286 -22.20 4.58 4.88
N PRO A 287 -20.85 4.67 4.89
CA PRO A 287 -20.00 3.80 4.10
C PRO A 287 -20.15 2.33 4.55
N THR A 288 -20.19 1.44 3.58
CA THR A 288 -20.17 -0.02 3.75
C THR A 288 -18.74 -0.53 3.95
N ALA A 289 -18.57 -1.82 4.19
CA ALA A 289 -17.23 -2.43 4.28
C ALA A 289 -16.47 -2.44 2.95
N GLU A 290 -17.12 -2.15 1.82
CA GLU A 290 -16.49 -2.05 0.50
C GLU A 290 -16.07 -0.62 0.14
N ASP A 291 -16.52 0.38 0.91
CA ASP A 291 -16.26 1.78 0.64
C ASP A 291 -14.94 2.21 1.31
N MET A 292 -14.29 3.22 0.75
CA MET A 292 -13.09 3.79 1.37
C MET A 292 -13.45 4.94 2.28
N VAL A 293 -12.69 5.09 3.36
CA VAL A 293 -12.86 6.18 4.32
C VAL A 293 -11.54 6.90 4.58
N TYR A 294 -11.61 8.20 4.81
CA TYR A 294 -10.47 9.03 5.15
C TYR A 294 -10.82 10.02 6.25
N ILE A 295 -9.83 10.52 6.97
CA ILE A 295 -10.02 11.37 8.17
C ILE A 295 -9.25 12.68 8.12
N ASP A 296 -8.40 12.90 7.11
CA ASP A 296 -7.70 14.15 6.82
C ASP A 296 -7.89 14.55 5.37
N SER A 297 -7.92 15.86 5.11
CA SER A 297 -7.86 16.35 3.74
C SER A 297 -6.51 15.99 3.09
N SER A 298 -6.55 15.62 1.82
CA SER A 298 -5.33 15.41 1.04
C SER A 298 -4.50 16.70 0.99
N PRO A 299 -3.17 16.63 1.15
CA PRO A 299 -2.30 17.79 1.02
C PRO A 299 -2.25 18.29 -0.43
N ASP A 300 -1.68 19.48 -0.62
CA ASP A 300 -1.35 19.94 -1.96
C ASP A 300 -0.15 19.16 -2.53
N TYR A 301 -0.38 18.49 -3.66
CA TYR A 301 0.63 17.72 -4.39
C TYR A 301 1.27 18.49 -5.54
N CYS A 302 0.92 19.75 -5.74
CA CYS A 302 1.47 20.59 -6.81
C CYS A 302 2.95 20.93 -6.58
N LEU A 303 3.31 21.27 -5.35
CA LEU A 303 4.66 21.67 -4.96
C LEU A 303 5.33 20.56 -4.16
N ARG A 304 6.66 20.51 -4.26
CA ARG A 304 7.46 19.61 -3.42
C ARG A 304 7.38 20.08 -1.98
N ASN A 305 7.02 19.17 -1.08
CA ASN A 305 6.90 19.43 0.34
C ASN A 305 7.32 18.18 1.12
N GLU A 306 8.48 18.26 1.77
CA GLU A 306 9.07 17.14 2.50
C GLU A 306 8.26 16.77 3.76
N THR A 307 7.55 17.73 4.36
CA THR A 307 6.72 17.49 5.55
C THR A 307 5.51 16.62 5.21
N THR A 308 4.83 16.90 4.09
CA THR A 308 3.68 16.11 3.63
C THR A 308 4.09 14.89 2.81
N GLY A 309 5.36 14.83 2.37
CA GLY A 309 5.86 13.81 1.45
C GLY A 309 5.45 14.04 -0.02
N SER A 310 5.02 15.25 -0.38
CA SER A 310 4.75 15.61 -1.77
C SER A 310 6.05 15.78 -2.55
N LEU A 311 6.17 15.12 -3.70
CA LEU A 311 7.29 15.31 -4.63
C LEU A 311 7.10 16.53 -5.56
N GLY A 312 5.88 17.08 -5.63
CA GLY A 312 5.50 18.11 -6.59
C GLY A 312 5.26 17.57 -8.00
N THR A 313 4.82 18.45 -8.89
CA THR A 313 4.54 18.11 -10.30
C THR A 313 5.56 18.68 -11.30
N HIS A 314 6.57 19.40 -10.83
CA HIS A 314 7.66 19.90 -11.69
C HIS A 314 8.33 18.73 -12.44
N GLY A 315 8.58 18.89 -13.74
CA GLY A 315 9.23 17.87 -14.56
C GLY A 315 8.33 16.70 -14.96
N ARG A 316 7.04 16.73 -14.64
CA ARG A 316 6.10 15.68 -15.04
C ARG A 316 5.55 15.89 -16.44
N LEU A 317 5.39 14.77 -17.15
CA LEU A 317 4.68 14.75 -18.42
C LEU A 317 3.19 15.07 -18.21
N CYS A 318 2.64 15.87 -19.11
CA CYS A 318 1.22 16.19 -19.16
C CYS A 318 0.68 16.09 -20.58
N ASN A 319 -0.64 16.02 -20.69
CA ASN A 319 -1.35 15.90 -21.95
C ASN A 319 -2.00 17.25 -22.30
N LYS A 320 -1.56 17.90 -23.38
CA LYS A 320 -2.11 19.20 -23.80
C LYS A 320 -3.57 19.13 -24.25
N THR A 321 -4.01 18.00 -24.80
CA THR A 321 -5.37 17.85 -25.34
C THR A 321 -6.38 17.32 -24.33
N SER A 322 -5.94 16.91 -23.14
CA SER A 322 -6.82 16.39 -22.10
C SER A 322 -7.31 17.52 -21.19
N GLU A 323 -8.62 17.55 -20.95
CA GLU A 323 -9.24 18.38 -19.90
C GLU A 323 -9.27 17.65 -18.55
N GLY A 324 -8.85 16.39 -18.52
CA GLY A 324 -8.77 15.57 -17.31
C GLY A 324 -7.56 15.90 -16.44
N MET A 325 -7.34 15.09 -15.40
CA MET A 325 -6.24 15.31 -14.45
C MET A 325 -4.84 15.11 -15.02
N ASP A 326 -4.72 14.38 -16.13
CA ASP A 326 -3.49 14.28 -16.92
C ASP A 326 -3.26 15.50 -17.82
N GLY A 327 -4.27 16.36 -17.94
CA GLY A 327 -4.24 17.63 -18.65
C GLY A 327 -3.17 18.57 -18.12
N CYS A 328 -2.47 19.29 -19.01
CA CYS A 328 -1.39 20.18 -18.59
C CYS A 328 -1.86 21.32 -17.66
N GLU A 329 -3.10 21.79 -17.80
CA GLU A 329 -3.66 22.79 -16.90
C GLU A 329 -3.75 22.28 -15.46
N LEU A 330 -4.30 21.07 -15.27
CA LEU A 330 -4.48 20.47 -13.96
C LEU A 330 -3.21 19.84 -13.39
N MET A 331 -2.42 19.13 -14.21
CA MET A 331 -1.18 18.48 -13.77
C MET A 331 -0.10 19.49 -13.38
N CYS A 332 0.03 20.59 -14.13
CA CYS A 332 1.06 21.60 -13.89
C CYS A 332 0.60 22.72 -12.93
N CYS A 333 -0.63 22.64 -12.42
CA CYS A 333 -1.17 23.55 -11.40
C CYS A 333 -1.06 25.03 -11.80
N GLY A 334 -1.32 25.34 -13.07
CA GLY A 334 -1.26 26.71 -13.59
C GLY A 334 0.14 27.30 -13.81
N ARG A 335 1.23 26.57 -13.50
CA ARG A 335 2.62 27.05 -13.73
C ARG A 335 3.05 27.07 -15.20
N GLY A 336 2.21 26.52 -16.09
CA GLY A 336 2.54 26.29 -17.50
C GLY A 336 3.40 25.03 -17.69
N TYR A 337 3.82 24.83 -18.94
CA TYR A 337 4.58 23.66 -19.38
C TYR A 337 5.53 24.04 -20.51
N ASP A 338 6.65 23.32 -20.59
CA ASP A 338 7.57 23.38 -21.72
C ASP A 338 7.18 22.34 -22.77
N GLN A 339 7.36 22.70 -24.05
CA GLN A 339 7.15 21.81 -25.19
C GLN A 339 8.50 21.48 -25.83
N PHE A 340 8.75 20.20 -26.04
CA PHE A 340 9.88 19.75 -26.85
C PHE A 340 9.47 18.57 -27.73
N LYS A 341 10.12 18.45 -28.88
CA LYS A 341 9.93 17.31 -29.78
C LYS A 341 10.86 16.18 -29.35
N THR A 342 10.33 14.97 -29.27
CA THR A 342 11.15 13.78 -29.01
C THR A 342 10.78 12.64 -29.95
N TYR A 343 11.73 11.74 -30.14
CA TYR A 343 11.53 10.53 -30.93
C TYR A 343 10.88 9.46 -30.04
N LYS A 344 9.62 9.16 -30.30
CA LYS A 344 8.95 8.00 -29.72
C LYS A 344 9.27 6.77 -30.55
N HIS A 345 9.88 5.78 -29.93
CA HIS A 345 10.14 4.49 -30.55
C HIS A 345 9.04 3.51 -30.16
N GLU A 346 8.43 2.86 -31.15
CA GLU A 346 7.43 1.84 -30.92
C GLU A 346 7.59 0.67 -31.88
N ARG A 347 7.08 -0.50 -31.46
CA ARG A 347 7.03 -1.67 -32.32
C ARG A 347 5.81 -1.53 -33.22
N CYS A 348 6.04 -1.48 -34.53
CA CYS A 348 5.03 -1.25 -35.54
C CYS A 348 5.11 -2.34 -36.62
N HIS A 349 4.09 -2.41 -37.47
CA HIS A 349 4.02 -3.38 -38.58
C HIS A 349 4.37 -4.81 -38.15
N CYS A 350 3.85 -5.21 -36.98
CA CYS A 350 4.07 -6.52 -36.40
C CYS A 350 3.41 -7.59 -37.27
N LYS A 351 4.21 -8.53 -37.76
CA LYS A 351 3.73 -9.71 -38.49
C LYS A 351 3.96 -10.95 -37.64
N PHE A 352 2.89 -11.72 -37.44
CA PHE A 352 3.00 -13.05 -36.87
C PHE A 352 3.55 -14.00 -37.94
N HIS A 353 4.65 -14.67 -37.63
CA HIS A 353 5.17 -15.75 -38.44
C HIS A 353 4.65 -17.05 -37.85
N TRP A 354 4.00 -17.86 -38.68
CA TRP A 354 3.46 -19.17 -38.29
C TRP A 354 4.61 -20.17 -38.06
N CYS A 355 5.29 -19.96 -36.95
CA CYS A 355 6.34 -20.74 -36.30
C CYS A 355 6.68 -20.10 -34.93
N CYS A 356 5.66 -19.48 -34.31
CA CYS A 356 5.61 -19.01 -32.91
C CYS A 356 6.33 -17.71 -32.55
N TYR A 357 6.60 -16.81 -33.51
CA TYR A 357 7.14 -15.49 -33.15
C TYR A 357 6.49 -14.34 -33.92
N VAL A 358 6.47 -13.18 -33.27
CA VAL A 358 6.04 -11.91 -33.86
C VAL A 358 7.27 -11.10 -34.24
N LYS A 359 7.41 -10.80 -35.52
CA LYS A 359 8.45 -9.90 -36.01
C LYS A 359 7.85 -8.51 -36.24
N CYS A 360 8.29 -7.54 -35.46
CA CYS A 360 7.91 -6.14 -35.61
C CYS A 360 9.08 -5.32 -36.14
N LYS A 361 8.78 -4.27 -36.90
CA LYS A 361 9.74 -3.21 -37.20
C LYS A 361 9.78 -2.24 -36.02
N ARG A 362 10.90 -1.54 -35.85
CA ARG A 362 11.00 -0.41 -34.92
C ARG A 362 10.65 0.86 -35.70
N CYS A 363 9.49 1.43 -35.43
CA CYS A 363 9.11 2.73 -35.96
C CYS A 363 9.60 3.82 -35.02
N THR A 364 9.91 4.96 -35.61
CA THR A 364 10.24 6.17 -34.87
C THR A 364 9.30 7.26 -35.37
N SER A 365 8.54 7.84 -34.45
CA SER A 365 7.66 8.97 -34.73
C SER A 365 8.13 10.17 -33.92
N LEU A 366 8.22 11.33 -34.55
CA LEU A 366 8.48 12.59 -33.86
C LEU A 366 7.17 13.03 -33.19
N VAL A 367 7.16 13.13 -31.87
CA VAL A 367 5.98 13.55 -31.09
C VAL A 367 6.31 14.77 -30.24
N ASP A 368 5.34 15.65 -30.06
CA ASP A 368 5.43 16.73 -29.08
C ASP A 368 5.22 16.14 -27.67
N GLN A 369 6.13 16.47 -26.75
CA GLN A 369 5.98 16.20 -25.33
C GLN A 369 5.86 17.51 -24.57
N PHE A 370 5.00 17.49 -23.55
CA PHE A 370 4.73 18.62 -22.67
C PHE A 370 5.13 18.26 -21.26
N VAL A 371 5.95 19.09 -20.63
CA VAL A 371 6.49 18.86 -19.28
C VAL A 371 6.19 20.06 -18.40
N CYS A 372 5.67 19.81 -17.21
CA CYS A 372 5.33 20.86 -16.25
C CYS A 372 6.55 21.63 -15.76
N LYS A 373 6.39 22.96 -15.69
CA LYS A 373 7.35 23.89 -15.09
C LYS A 373 7.34 23.86 -13.57
#